data_AF-A0A956HFR4-F1
#
_entry.id   AF-A0A956HFR4-F1
#
_cell.length_a   1.000
_cell.length_b   1.000
_cell.length_c   1.000
_cell.angle_alpha   90.00
_cell.angle_beta   90.00
_cell.angle_gamma   90.00
#
_symmetry.space_group_name_H-M   'P 1'
#
loop_
_entity.id
_entity.type
_entity.pdbx_description
1 polymer ?
#
loop_
_entity_poly.entity_id
_entity_poly.type
_entity_poly.pdbx_seq_one_letter_code
_entity_poly.pdbx_strand_id
1 'polypeptide(L)'
;MRALRGWLLLSILGLGVGGCAREKCAPAPPAEQLEPLPPPNDPAPADAPGEGEARYHLEQVADGLWAALQPDRLRYYDSNSVIIETSAGLVVVDAQSQLDAVAWLVDELQRRFDAPVTHVIVTHWHLDHVYGVALYRQAFPGVEV
;
A
#
# COMPACT_ATOMS: atom_id res chain seq x y z
N MET A 1 36.07 -32.06 -66.48
CA MET A 1 34.96 -32.25 -65.52
C MET A 1 34.21 -30.93 -65.45
N ARG A 2 32.91 -30.91 -65.80
CA ARG A 2 32.12 -29.69 -66.04
C ARG A 2 31.63 -29.10 -64.72
N ALA A 3 32.03 -27.87 -64.39
CA ALA A 3 31.39 -27.07 -63.35
C ALA A 3 30.62 -25.92 -64.03
N LEU A 4 29.31 -25.84 -63.76
CA LEU A 4 28.41 -24.86 -64.35
C LEU A 4 28.69 -23.44 -63.83
N ARG A 5 28.59 -22.50 -64.77
CA ARG A 5 28.59 -21.05 -64.63
C ARG A 5 27.23 -20.53 -64.13
N GLY A 6 27.23 -19.44 -63.36
CA GLY A 6 26.05 -18.63 -63.02
C GLY A 6 26.49 -17.28 -62.41
N TRP A 7 26.78 -16.26 -63.23
CA TRP A 7 26.06 -14.96 -63.35
C TRP A 7 26.02 -14.15 -62.03
N LEU A 8 26.83 -13.10 -61.79
CA LEU A 8 26.95 -11.76 -62.41
C LEU A 8 25.98 -10.69 -61.85
N LEU A 9 26.57 -9.70 -61.14
CA LEU A 9 26.18 -8.29 -60.89
C LEU A 9 24.89 -8.04 -60.06
N LEU A 10 24.70 -6.98 -59.26
CA LEU A 10 25.14 -5.57 -59.34
C LEU A 10 24.93 -4.92 -57.95
N SER A 11 25.85 -4.06 -57.51
CA SER A 11 25.74 -3.26 -56.28
C SER A 11 24.80 -2.06 -56.45
N ILE A 12 23.91 -1.74 -55.50
CA ILE A 12 23.41 -0.37 -55.26
C ILE A 12 23.07 -0.16 -53.76
N LEU A 13 23.53 0.99 -53.24
CA LEU A 13 23.29 1.64 -51.94
C LEU A 13 21.82 1.68 -51.45
N GLY A 14 21.65 1.72 -50.11
CA GLY A 14 20.45 2.27 -49.47
C GLY A 14 20.52 2.26 -47.94
N LEU A 15 20.67 3.43 -47.32
CA LEU A 15 20.55 3.66 -45.88
C LEU A 15 19.20 3.16 -45.33
N GLY A 16 19.19 2.65 -44.10
CA GLY A 16 17.96 2.45 -43.35
C GLY A 16 18.20 1.93 -41.94
N VAL A 17 18.29 2.85 -40.97
CA VAL A 17 18.13 2.54 -39.54
C VAL A 17 16.72 1.95 -39.37
N GLY A 18 16.63 0.68 -38.99
CA GLY A 18 15.35 -0.01 -38.78
C GLY A 18 15.43 -0.82 -37.49
N GLY A 19 14.82 -0.29 -36.43
CA GLY A 19 14.85 -0.86 -35.09
C GLY A 19 14.25 -2.26 -34.99
N CYS A 20 14.67 -2.98 -33.95
CA CYS A 20 14.12 -4.27 -33.57
C CYS A 20 12.58 -4.16 -33.47
N ALA A 21 11.90 -4.98 -34.28
CA ALA A 21 10.46 -5.09 -34.29
C ALA A 21 9.95 -5.52 -32.90
N ARG A 22 9.08 -4.70 -32.31
CA ARG A 22 8.20 -5.08 -31.19
C ARG A 22 7.40 -6.31 -31.61
N GLU A 23 7.60 -7.42 -30.93
CA GLU A 23 6.64 -8.53 -30.95
C GLU A 23 5.27 -8.01 -30.51
N LYS A 24 4.28 -8.39 -31.31
CA LYS A 24 2.91 -7.90 -31.26
C LYS A 24 2.29 -8.27 -29.92
N CYS A 25 2.12 -7.29 -29.03
CA CYS A 25 1.08 -7.35 -28.02
C CYS A 25 -0.25 -7.57 -28.76
N ALA A 26 -1.03 -8.58 -28.38
CA ALA A 26 -2.38 -8.72 -28.91
C ALA A 26 -3.16 -7.42 -28.59
N PRO A 27 -3.98 -6.90 -29.52
CA PRO A 27 -4.79 -5.73 -29.22
C PRO A 27 -5.73 -6.07 -28.06
N ALA A 28 -5.82 -5.15 -27.10
CA ALA A 28 -6.85 -5.23 -26.07
C ALA A 28 -8.23 -5.39 -26.74
N PRO A 29 -9.16 -6.16 -26.14
CA PRO A 29 -10.51 -6.22 -26.66
C PRO A 29 -11.07 -4.80 -26.78
N PRO A 30 -11.95 -4.55 -27.77
CA PRO A 30 -12.61 -3.25 -27.87
C PRO A 30 -13.28 -2.97 -26.53
N ALA A 31 -13.24 -1.71 -26.09
CA ALA A 31 -13.98 -1.23 -24.94
C ALA A 31 -15.48 -1.31 -25.27
N GLU A 32 -16.03 -2.52 -25.21
CA GLU A 32 -17.45 -2.73 -25.08
C GLU A 32 -17.82 -2.06 -23.76
N GLN A 33 -18.70 -1.08 -23.86
CA GLN A 33 -19.02 -0.13 -22.81
C GLN A 33 -19.40 -0.91 -21.55
N LEU A 34 -18.51 -0.90 -20.56
CA LEU A 34 -18.88 -1.23 -19.20
C LEU A 34 -19.88 -0.15 -18.79
N GLU A 35 -21.17 -0.51 -18.81
CA GLU A 35 -22.19 0.27 -18.13
C GLU A 35 -21.67 0.61 -16.73
N PRO A 36 -21.73 1.88 -16.30
CA PRO A 36 -21.40 2.22 -14.93
C PRO A 36 -22.21 1.31 -14.02
N LEU A 37 -21.54 0.67 -13.05
CA LEU A 37 -22.27 -0.03 -12.00
C LEU A 37 -23.33 0.93 -11.47
N PRO A 38 -24.60 0.50 -11.34
CA PRO A 38 -25.61 1.37 -10.75
C PRO A 38 -25.06 1.84 -9.40
N PRO A 39 -25.27 3.11 -9.02
CA PRO A 39 -24.94 3.52 -7.67
C PRO A 39 -25.61 2.51 -6.72
N PRO A 40 -24.94 2.08 -5.64
CA PRO A 40 -25.55 1.15 -4.71
C PRO A 40 -26.92 1.72 -4.32
N ASN A 41 -27.98 0.98 -4.66
CA ASN A 41 -29.36 1.33 -4.31
C ASN A 41 -29.65 1.03 -2.83
N ASP A 42 -28.63 0.66 -2.07
CA ASP A 42 -28.72 0.61 -0.64
C ASP A 42 -28.69 2.06 -0.13
N PRO A 43 -29.64 2.47 0.73
CA PRO A 43 -29.41 3.67 1.51
C PRO A 43 -28.04 3.52 2.18
N ALA A 44 -27.28 4.62 2.28
CA ALA A 44 -26.14 4.64 3.17
C ALA A 44 -26.57 3.97 4.49
N PRO A 45 -25.80 3.00 5.01
CA PRO A 45 -26.23 2.26 6.19
C PRO A 45 -26.64 3.27 7.26
N ALA A 46 -27.80 3.04 7.88
CA ALA A 46 -28.39 3.95 8.87
C ALA A 46 -27.46 4.20 10.08
N ASP A 47 -26.34 3.47 10.14
CA ASP A 47 -25.30 3.49 11.15
C ASP A 47 -23.98 4.11 10.62
N ALA A 48 -24.04 5.02 9.64
CA ALA A 48 -22.87 5.80 9.25
C ALA A 48 -22.32 6.52 10.51
N PRO A 49 -21.06 6.27 10.92
CA PRO A 49 -20.61 6.74 12.22
C PRO A 49 -20.60 8.26 12.24
N GLY A 50 -21.05 8.85 13.36
CA GLY A 50 -20.77 10.25 13.64
C GLY A 50 -19.25 10.49 13.59
N GLU A 51 -18.81 11.73 13.34
CA GLU A 51 -17.39 12.06 13.09
C GLU A 51 -16.39 11.59 14.17
N GLY A 52 -16.88 11.14 15.34
CA GLY A 52 -16.11 10.51 16.42
C GLY A 52 -16.15 8.97 16.53
N GLU A 53 -17.11 8.26 15.93
CA GLU A 53 -17.18 6.78 15.95
C GLU A 53 -16.44 6.12 14.78
N ALA A 54 -16.08 6.89 13.76
CA ALA A 54 -15.39 6.38 12.58
C ALA A 54 -13.91 6.06 12.83
N ARG A 55 -13.32 6.58 13.92
CA ARG A 55 -11.88 6.57 14.18
C ARG A 55 -11.48 5.48 15.16
N TYR A 56 -10.22 5.10 15.10
CA TYR A 56 -9.58 4.25 16.11
C TYR A 56 -9.65 4.91 17.49
N HIS A 57 -9.71 4.10 18.54
CA HIS A 57 -9.69 4.54 19.93
C HIS A 57 -8.36 4.17 20.58
N LEU A 58 -7.64 5.15 21.13
CA LEU A 58 -6.40 4.90 21.87
C LEU A 58 -6.72 4.70 23.36
N GLU A 59 -6.61 3.47 23.84
CA GLU A 59 -6.85 3.06 25.22
C GLU A 59 -5.53 2.81 25.95
N GLN A 60 -5.39 3.33 27.17
CA GLN A 60 -4.28 2.94 28.05
C GLN A 60 -4.63 1.63 28.76
N VAL A 61 -3.88 0.57 28.45
CA VAL A 61 -4.10 -0.77 29.02
C VAL A 61 -3.36 -0.93 30.36
N ALA A 62 -2.17 -0.32 30.46
CA ALA A 62 -1.36 -0.24 31.67
C ALA A 62 -0.38 0.94 31.59
N ASP A 63 0.40 1.18 32.64
CA ASP A 63 1.47 2.18 32.62
C ASP A 63 2.45 1.89 31.47
N GLY A 64 2.61 2.86 30.55
CA GLY A 64 3.47 2.71 29.38
C GLY A 64 2.95 1.78 28.28
N LEU A 65 1.71 1.28 28.37
CA LEU A 65 1.14 0.34 27.41
C LEU A 65 -0.23 0.83 26.92
N TRP A 66 -0.34 1.01 25.60
CA TRP A 66 -1.54 1.51 24.95
C TRP A 66 -1.98 0.61 23.81
N ALA A 67 -3.28 0.61 23.51
CA ALA A 67 -3.87 -0.07 22.39
C ALA A 67 -4.65 0.92 21.51
N ALA A 68 -4.29 1.01 20.23
CA ALA A 68 -5.12 1.64 19.23
C ALA A 68 -6.12 0.59 18.72
N LEU A 69 -7.35 0.65 19.25
CA LEU A 69 -8.43 -0.27 18.96
C LEU A 69 -9.18 0.17 17.71
N GLN A 70 -9.35 -0.76 16.78
CA GLN A 70 -10.19 -0.57 15.62
C GLN A 70 -11.68 -0.55 16.03
N PRO A 71 -12.54 0.18 15.30
CA PRO A 71 -13.98 0.10 15.51
C PRO A 71 -14.52 -1.29 15.13
N ASP A 72 -15.61 -1.72 15.78
CA ASP A 72 -16.21 -3.06 15.61
C ASP A 72 -16.53 -3.43 14.16
N ARG A 73 -16.91 -2.44 13.34
CA ARG A 73 -17.19 -2.61 11.90
C ARG A 73 -15.98 -3.11 11.11
N LEU A 74 -14.76 -2.92 11.63
CA LEU A 74 -13.50 -3.33 10.99
C LEU A 74 -12.91 -4.61 11.55
N ARG A 75 -13.55 -5.28 12.53
CA ARG A 75 -12.97 -6.42 13.27
C ARG A 75 -12.39 -7.59 12.44
N TYR A 76 -12.70 -7.67 11.15
CA TYR A 76 -12.23 -8.69 10.21
C TYR A 76 -11.48 -8.11 8.99
N TYR A 77 -11.28 -6.81 8.96
CA TYR A 77 -10.75 -6.06 7.83
C TYR A 77 -9.51 -5.26 8.19
N ASP A 78 -9.27 -5.00 9.48
CA ASP A 78 -8.11 -4.29 9.94
C ASP A 78 -7.58 -4.83 11.28
N SER A 79 -6.45 -4.30 11.73
CA SER A 79 -5.80 -4.71 12.97
C SER A 79 -5.91 -3.65 14.07
N ASN A 80 -5.79 -4.07 15.32
CA ASN A 80 -5.38 -3.13 16.37
C ASN A 80 -3.87 -2.86 16.24
N SER A 81 -3.39 -1.79 16.88
CA SER A 81 -1.96 -1.62 17.17
C SER A 81 -1.72 -1.55 18.66
N VAL A 82 -0.57 -2.03 19.10
CA VAL A 82 -0.10 -1.85 20.49
C VAL A 82 1.06 -0.85 20.49
N ILE A 83 1.09 0.01 21.50
CA ILE A 83 2.13 1.01 21.66
C ILE A 83 2.77 0.82 23.03
N ILE A 84 4.08 0.68 23.05
CA ILE A 84 4.87 0.44 24.25
C ILE A 84 5.83 1.62 24.42
N GLU A 85 5.72 2.30 25.56
CA GLU A 85 6.66 3.33 25.97
C GLU A 85 7.93 2.69 26.54
N THR A 86 9.08 3.15 26.08
CA THR A 86 10.39 2.73 26.59
C THR A 86 11.25 3.95 26.89
N SER A 87 12.37 3.77 27.59
CA SER A 87 13.32 4.86 27.83
C SER A 87 14.02 5.36 26.55
N ALA A 88 13.95 4.62 25.44
CA ALA A 88 14.59 4.97 24.16
C ALA A 88 13.61 5.54 23.13
N GLY A 89 12.30 5.40 23.36
CA GLY A 89 11.26 5.79 22.41
C GLY A 89 10.05 4.86 22.45
N LEU A 90 9.16 5.01 21.48
CA LEU A 90 7.98 4.17 21.34
C LEU A 90 8.26 2.96 20.45
N VAL A 91 7.72 1.81 20.84
CA VAL A 91 7.59 0.63 19.99
C VAL A 91 6.13 0.48 19.61
N VAL A 92 5.85 0.43 18.31
CA VAL A 92 4.53 0.12 17.78
C VAL A 92 4.50 -1.33 17.34
N VAL A 93 3.44 -2.06 17.65
CA VAL A 93 3.20 -3.41 17.17
C VAL A 93 2.01 -3.37 16.22
N ASP A 94 2.24 -3.85 15.00
CA ASP A 94 1.36 -3.82 13.83
C ASP A 94 1.02 -2.43 13.28
N ALA A 95 0.90 -2.33 11.97
CA ALA A 95 0.63 -1.10 11.23
C ALA A 95 -0.53 -1.32 10.25
N GLN A 96 -1.72 -0.88 10.67
CA GLN A 96 -3.03 -1.04 10.05
C GLN A 96 -3.01 -0.98 8.51
N SER A 97 -4.00 -1.63 7.89
CA SER A 97 -4.26 -1.53 6.45
C SER A 97 -4.96 -0.24 6.02
N GLN A 98 -5.73 0.40 6.90
CA GLN A 98 -6.37 1.67 6.60
C GLN A 98 -5.37 2.83 6.79
N LEU A 99 -4.86 3.39 5.68
CA LEU A 99 -3.80 4.41 5.73
C LEU A 99 -4.22 5.70 6.43
N ASP A 100 -5.49 6.06 6.41
CA ASP A 100 -6.05 7.18 7.17
C ASP A 100 -6.02 6.92 8.69
N ALA A 101 -6.28 5.67 9.12
CA ALA A 101 -6.11 5.26 10.51
C ALA A 101 -4.64 5.28 10.95
N VAL A 102 -3.72 4.83 10.09
CA VAL A 102 -2.28 4.89 10.36
C VAL A 102 -1.80 6.33 10.48
N ALA A 103 -2.21 7.22 9.56
CA ALA A 103 -1.88 8.64 9.60
C ALA A 103 -2.41 9.29 10.88
N TRP A 104 -3.66 9.01 11.25
CA TRP A 104 -4.23 9.48 12.51
C TRP A 104 -3.44 8.98 13.73
N LEU A 105 -3.04 7.70 13.74
CA LEU A 105 -2.28 7.15 14.85
C LEU A 105 -0.91 7.82 14.94
N VAL A 106 -0.19 7.98 13.82
CA VAL A 106 1.08 8.72 13.77
C VAL A 106 0.94 10.12 14.37
N ASP A 107 -0.10 10.87 13.98
CA ASP A 107 -0.37 12.21 14.52
C ASP A 107 -0.65 12.17 16.03
N GLU A 108 -1.42 11.20 16.50
CA GLU A 108 -1.69 11.01 17.93
C GLU A 108 -0.42 10.66 18.72
N LEU A 109 0.47 9.85 18.15
CA LEU A 109 1.75 9.52 18.77
C LEU A 109 2.65 10.75 18.90
N GLN A 110 2.75 11.56 17.85
CA GLN A 110 3.51 12.81 17.88
C GLN A 110 2.94 13.84 18.85
N ARG A 111 1.62 13.82 19.08
CA ARG A 111 0.94 14.79 19.95
C ARG A 111 0.96 14.40 21.43
N ARG A 112 0.88 13.11 21.75
CA ARG A 112 0.71 12.62 23.13
C ARG A 112 2.00 12.23 23.81
N PHE A 113 3.04 11.88 23.05
CA PHE A 113 4.28 11.34 23.60
C PHE A 113 5.45 12.24 23.22
N ASP A 114 6.29 12.56 24.20
CA ASP A 114 7.50 13.37 24.01
C ASP A 114 8.68 12.55 23.43
N ALA A 115 8.39 11.41 22.78
CA ALA A 115 9.38 10.48 22.27
C ALA A 115 8.99 9.94 20.87
N PRO A 116 9.97 9.75 19.96
CA PRO A 116 9.68 9.25 18.62
C PRO A 116 9.35 7.75 18.62
N VAL A 117 8.66 7.27 17.59
CA VAL A 117 8.60 5.84 17.29
C VAL A 117 9.96 5.39 16.78
N THR A 118 10.56 4.43 17.48
CA THR A 118 11.88 3.88 17.13
C THR A 118 11.78 2.51 16.47
N HIS A 119 10.71 1.75 16.77
CA HIS A 119 10.50 0.42 16.22
C HIS A 119 9.04 0.22 15.82
N VAL A 120 8.82 -0.49 14.72
CA VAL A 120 7.52 -1.05 14.33
C VAL A 120 7.69 -2.56 14.21
N ILE A 121 7.06 -3.33 15.08
CA ILE A 121 7.10 -4.79 15.04
C ILE A 121 5.86 -5.27 14.29
N VAL A 122 6.04 -6.02 13.21
CA VAL A 122 4.93 -6.69 12.51
C VAL A 122 4.81 -8.10 13.07
N THR A 123 3.65 -8.44 13.64
CA THR A 123 3.44 -9.74 14.28
C THR A 123 3.43 -10.90 13.30
N HIS A 124 2.82 -10.72 12.13
CA HIS A 124 2.73 -11.73 11.06
C HIS A 124 2.38 -11.10 9.69
N TRP A 125 2.41 -11.91 8.62
CA TRP A 125 2.40 -11.45 7.23
C TRP A 125 1.01 -11.19 6.60
N HIS A 126 0.05 -10.66 7.34
CA HIS A 126 -1.22 -10.24 6.76
C HIS A 126 -1.25 -8.73 6.50
N LEU A 127 -2.05 -8.33 5.51
CA LEU A 127 -2.08 -6.96 4.97
C LEU A 127 -2.41 -5.93 6.06
N ASP A 128 -3.36 -6.27 6.92
CA ASP A 128 -3.81 -5.50 8.08
C ASP A 128 -2.71 -5.22 9.10
N HIS A 129 -1.61 -5.97 9.11
CA HIS A 129 -0.50 -5.75 10.05
C HIS A 129 0.71 -5.04 9.43
N VAL A 130 0.89 -5.10 8.11
CA VAL A 130 2.13 -4.66 7.44
C VAL A 130 1.96 -3.41 6.58
N TYR A 131 0.75 -3.14 6.08
CA TYR A 131 0.56 -2.17 5.00
C TYR A 131 0.89 -0.73 5.43
N GLY A 132 0.59 -0.37 6.69
CA GLY A 132 0.85 0.95 7.25
C GLY A 132 2.31 1.29 7.51
N VAL A 133 3.23 0.31 7.45
CA VAL A 133 4.67 0.50 7.76
C VAL A 133 5.29 1.67 6.99
N ALA A 134 4.86 1.89 5.74
CA ALA A 134 5.39 2.96 4.91
C ALA A 134 5.17 4.35 5.52
N LEU A 135 4.05 4.58 6.21
CA LEU A 135 3.73 5.86 6.84
C LEU A 135 4.59 6.07 8.09
N TYR A 136 4.86 5.02 8.86
CA TYR A 136 5.81 5.10 9.98
C TYR A 136 7.22 5.45 9.49
N ARG A 137 7.70 4.83 8.41
CA ARG A 137 9.02 5.17 7.82
C ARG A 137 9.07 6.61 7.29
N GLN A 138 7.96 7.11 6.75
CA GLN A 138 7.86 8.49 6.29
C GLN A 138 7.89 9.49 7.46
N ALA A 139 7.14 9.22 8.53
CA ALA A 139 7.05 10.10 9.69
C ALA A 139 8.29 10.03 10.60
N PHE A 140 8.95 8.86 10.64
CA PHE A 140 10.11 8.58 11.49
C PHE A 140 11.23 7.97 10.64
N PRO A 141 12.06 8.78 9.96
CA PRO A 141 13.07 8.29 9.00
C PRO A 141 14.14 7.33 9.55
N GLY A 142 14.25 7.19 10.87
CA GLY A 142 15.16 6.26 11.55
C GLY A 142 14.48 5.05 12.19
N VAL A 143 13.19 4.82 11.92
CA VAL A 143 12.43 3.71 12.51
C VAL A 143 12.91 2.36 11.98
N GLU A 144 13.14 1.42 12.89
CA GLU A 144 13.43 0.03 12.56
C GLU A 144 12.12 -0.75 12.41
N VAL A 145 12.09 -1.70 11.46
CA VAL A 145 10.93 -2.57 11.18
C VAL A 145 11.40 -4.00 11.04
#